data_AF-A0A7Y2GKC7-F1
#
_entry.id   AF-A0A7Y2GKC7-F1
#
_cell.length_a   1.000
_cell.length_b   1.000
_cell.length_c   1.000
_cell.angle_alpha   90.00
_cell.angle_beta   90.00
_cell.angle_gamma   90.00
#
_symmetry.space_group_name_H-M   'P 1'
#
loop_
_entity.id
_entity.type
_entity.pdbx_description
1 polymer ?
#
loop_
_entity_poly.entity_id
_entity_poly.type
_entity_poly.pdbx_seq_one_letter_code
_entity_poly.pdbx_strand_id
1 'polypeptide(L)'
;LWGEGPSADLFLDTVREAGGESDLVMRQKLAALYCESEVLRLNRLRTLSARLAGKNPGPEASIQKAMADDHGQHVMELAKEWVGPSGMLEGSGPSGKISGLAQAGPTQVSSWAGQYPDVDPVWHYGFVFSPALTLGGGTFAVQRNIIAEMVLGLPRDINVERGKTWAAARHPTTQTPQNDLR
;
A
#
# COMPACT_ATOMS: atom_id res chain seq x y z
N LEU A 1 4.58 0.65 8.02
CA LEU A 1 4.99 1.29 6.75
C LEU A 1 3.97 2.35 6.34
N TRP A 2 2.72 2.05 5.98
CA TRP A 2 1.68 3.11 5.80
C TRP A 2 1.11 3.74 7.08
N GLY A 3 1.58 3.31 8.27
CA GLY A 3 1.22 3.94 9.55
C GLY A 3 2.04 5.18 9.88
N GLU A 4 3.03 5.51 9.04
CA GLU A 4 3.98 6.62 9.19
C GLU A 4 3.85 7.46 7.91
N GLY A 5 2.86 8.36 7.88
CA GLY A 5 2.49 9.19 6.72
C GLY A 5 1.05 9.73 6.86
N PRO A 6 0.58 10.58 5.92
CA PRO A 6 -0.78 11.10 5.92
C PRO A 6 -1.82 9.98 5.90
N SER A 7 -2.73 9.98 6.86
CA SER A 7 -3.88 9.07 6.89
C SER A 7 -5.00 9.56 5.98
N ALA A 8 -5.93 8.67 5.63
CA ALA A 8 -7.18 9.07 4.99
C ALA A 8 -7.93 10.12 5.82
N ASP A 9 -7.95 9.98 7.15
CA ASP A 9 -8.61 10.95 8.04
C ASP A 9 -7.99 12.34 7.92
N LEU A 10 -6.66 12.43 7.95
CA LEU A 10 -5.95 13.70 7.77
C LEU A 10 -6.26 14.33 6.40
N PHE A 11 -6.25 13.53 5.34
CA PHE A 11 -6.60 14.02 4.00
C PHE A 11 -8.05 14.52 3.96
N LEU A 12 -9.00 13.74 4.48
CA LEU A 12 -10.41 14.11 4.52
C LEU A 12 -10.66 15.36 5.38
N ASP A 13 -9.94 15.52 6.47
CA ASP A 13 -9.96 16.73 7.29
C ASP A 13 -9.43 17.93 6.52
N THR A 14 -8.33 17.76 5.77
CA THR A 14 -7.81 18.81 4.87
C THR A 14 -8.87 19.26 3.87
N VAL A 15 -9.61 18.32 3.26
CA VAL A 15 -10.71 18.63 2.34
C VAL A 15 -11.84 19.40 3.05
N ARG A 16 -12.21 18.99 4.28
CA ARG A 16 -13.25 19.66 5.07
C ARG A 16 -12.85 21.09 5.45
N GLU A 17 -11.61 21.28 5.88
CA GLU A 17 -11.04 22.58 6.25
C GLU A 17 -10.98 23.55 5.06
N ALA A 18 -10.78 23.02 3.84
CA ALA A 18 -10.82 23.80 2.60
C ALA A 18 -12.24 24.19 2.14
N GLY A 19 -13.29 23.88 2.91
CA GLY A 19 -14.69 24.17 2.57
C GLY A 19 -15.46 22.97 2.02
N GLY A 20 -14.85 21.79 2.02
CA GLY A 20 -15.44 20.55 1.49
C GLY A 20 -15.30 20.42 -0.02
N GLU A 21 -15.93 19.38 -0.56
CA GLU A 21 -15.96 19.09 -2.00
C GLU A 21 -17.40 19.15 -2.52
N SER A 22 -17.59 19.77 -3.68
CA SER A 22 -18.90 19.94 -4.31
C SER A 22 -19.08 19.09 -5.58
N ASP A 23 -17.99 18.75 -6.27
CA ASP A 23 -18.03 17.87 -7.43
C ASP A 23 -18.52 16.47 -7.03
N LEU A 24 -19.57 16.00 -7.68
CA LEU A 24 -20.25 14.77 -7.28
C LEU A 24 -19.36 13.54 -7.42
N VAL A 25 -18.47 13.52 -8.41
CA VAL A 25 -17.57 12.39 -8.67
C VAL A 25 -16.47 12.37 -7.61
N MET A 26 -15.83 13.51 -7.35
CA MET A 26 -14.81 13.63 -6.31
C MET A 26 -15.38 13.33 -4.93
N ARG A 27 -16.58 13.83 -4.60
CA ARG A 27 -17.29 13.49 -3.35
C ARG A 27 -17.49 11.98 -3.20
N GLN A 28 -17.87 11.28 -4.27
CA GLN A 28 -18.06 9.83 -4.23
C GLN A 28 -16.74 9.09 -3.99
N LYS A 29 -15.63 9.55 -4.60
CA LYS A 29 -14.29 8.99 -4.36
C LYS A 29 -13.83 9.20 -2.91
N LEU A 30 -14.04 10.40 -2.36
CA LEU A 30 -13.71 10.70 -0.96
C LEU A 30 -14.55 9.86 0.01
N ALA A 31 -15.83 9.64 -0.29
CA ALA A 31 -16.69 8.76 0.49
C ALA A 31 -16.22 7.29 0.44
N ALA A 32 -15.81 6.82 -0.74
CA ALA A 32 -15.24 5.47 -0.89
C ALA A 32 -13.94 5.31 -0.09
N LEU A 33 -13.05 6.31 -0.12
CA LEU A 33 -11.82 6.32 0.66
C LEU A 33 -12.10 6.27 2.17
N TYR A 34 -13.11 7.00 2.64
CA TYR A 34 -13.56 6.92 4.03
C TYR A 34 -14.10 5.53 4.39
N CYS A 35 -14.91 4.92 3.53
CA CYS A 35 -15.38 3.56 3.77
C CYS A 35 -14.22 2.57 3.85
N GLU A 36 -13.23 2.70 2.98
CA GLU A 36 -12.02 1.87 3.01
C GLU A 36 -11.27 2.03 4.35
N SER A 37 -11.00 3.27 4.78
CA SER A 37 -10.31 3.52 6.06
C SER A 37 -11.05 2.92 7.25
N GLU A 38 -12.38 2.98 7.25
CA GLU A 38 -13.22 2.39 8.29
C GLU A 38 -13.16 0.86 8.30
N VAL A 39 -13.16 0.21 7.12
CA VAL A 39 -12.97 -1.25 7.05
C VAL A 39 -11.61 -1.64 7.63
N LEU A 40 -10.53 -0.91 7.29
CA LEU A 40 -9.21 -1.15 7.86
C LEU A 40 -9.18 -0.95 9.38
N ARG A 41 -9.83 0.11 9.89
CA ARG A 41 -9.96 0.37 11.33
C ARG A 41 -10.68 -0.77 12.04
N LEU A 42 -11.81 -1.23 11.50
CA LEU A 42 -12.58 -2.34 12.04
C LEU A 42 -11.79 -3.66 11.99
N ASN A 43 -11.03 -3.92 10.94
CA ASN A 43 -10.19 -5.12 10.83
C ASN A 43 -9.09 -5.12 11.91
N ARG A 44 -8.41 -3.98 12.12
CA ARG A 44 -7.42 -3.83 13.21
C ARG A 44 -8.05 -4.07 14.58
N LEU A 45 -9.23 -3.51 14.84
CA LEU A 45 -9.95 -3.74 16.09
C LEU A 45 -10.32 -5.22 16.26
N ARG A 46 -10.79 -5.90 15.21
CA ARG A 46 -11.08 -7.33 15.24
C ARG A 46 -9.85 -8.16 15.56
N THR A 47 -8.71 -7.86 14.94
CA THR A 47 -7.42 -8.54 15.23
C THR A 47 -6.98 -8.29 16.67
N LEU A 48 -7.11 -7.07 17.18
CA LEU A 48 -6.79 -6.74 18.56
C LEU A 48 -7.70 -7.49 19.54
N SER A 49 -9.02 -7.48 19.32
CA SER A 49 -9.98 -8.22 20.13
C SER A 49 -9.70 -9.72 20.16
N ALA A 50 -9.36 -10.31 19.02
CA ALA A 50 -8.98 -11.72 18.94
C ALA A 50 -7.73 -12.03 19.79
N ARG A 51 -6.70 -11.17 19.71
CA ARG A 51 -5.48 -11.32 20.53
C ARG A 51 -5.76 -11.17 22.02
N LEU A 52 -6.58 -10.19 22.42
CA LEU A 52 -6.99 -10.00 23.82
C LEU A 52 -7.80 -11.20 24.35
N ALA A 53 -8.54 -11.89 23.48
CA ALA A 53 -9.24 -13.13 23.79
C ALA A 53 -8.33 -14.38 23.77
N GLY A 54 -7.01 -14.23 23.66
CA GLY A 54 -6.05 -15.34 23.67
C GLY A 54 -5.99 -16.15 22.37
N LYS A 55 -6.59 -15.67 21.27
CA LYS A 55 -6.47 -16.34 19.97
C LYS A 55 -5.08 -16.11 19.38
N ASN A 56 -4.49 -17.17 18.85
CA ASN A 56 -3.19 -17.10 18.19
C ASN A 56 -3.28 -16.29 16.89
N PRO A 57 -2.24 -15.50 16.57
CA PRO A 57 -2.15 -14.82 15.27
C PRO A 57 -2.15 -15.82 14.11
N GLY A 58 -2.89 -15.51 13.05
CA GLY A 58 -2.94 -16.28 11.81
C GLY A 58 -2.74 -15.37 10.58
N PRO A 59 -3.46 -15.62 9.46
CA PRO A 59 -3.29 -14.87 8.22
C PRO A 59 -3.86 -13.43 8.27
N GLU A 60 -4.36 -12.96 9.42
CA GLU A 60 -4.95 -11.62 9.55
C GLU A 60 -3.93 -10.51 9.25
N ALA A 61 -2.66 -10.71 9.63
CA ALA A 61 -1.59 -9.77 9.27
C ALA A 61 -1.44 -9.64 7.76
N SER A 62 -1.66 -10.74 7.03
CA SER A 62 -1.53 -10.75 5.58
C SER A 62 -2.68 -10.04 4.87
N ILE A 63 -3.91 -10.26 5.37
CA ILE A 63 -5.11 -9.52 4.96
C ILE A 63 -4.90 -8.02 5.23
N GLN A 64 -4.51 -7.68 6.45
CA GLN A 64 -4.31 -6.30 6.88
C GLN A 64 -3.27 -5.58 6.03
N LYS A 65 -2.16 -6.26 5.68
CA LYS A 65 -1.13 -5.68 4.81
C LYS A 65 -1.66 -5.44 3.39
N ALA A 66 -2.28 -6.45 2.76
CA ALA A 66 -2.79 -6.33 1.41
C ALA A 66 -3.76 -5.15 1.27
N MET A 67 -4.68 -5.00 2.23
CA MET A 67 -5.62 -3.87 2.25
C MET A 67 -4.92 -2.53 2.53
N ALA A 68 -3.91 -2.51 3.41
CA ALA A 68 -3.24 -1.27 3.77
C ALA A 68 -2.34 -0.72 2.66
N ASP A 69 -1.74 -1.60 1.85
CA ASP A 69 -0.92 -1.20 0.71
C ASP A 69 -1.77 -0.52 -0.37
N ASP A 70 -2.91 -1.13 -0.74
CA ASP A 70 -3.87 -0.58 -1.71
C ASP A 70 -4.47 0.75 -1.19
N HIS A 71 -4.91 0.78 0.08
CA HIS A 71 -5.47 1.99 0.69
C HIS A 71 -4.52 3.17 0.71
N GLY A 72 -3.24 2.94 1.05
CA GLY A 72 -2.24 4.00 1.07
C GLY A 72 -1.98 4.60 -0.31
N GLN A 73 -2.02 3.78 -1.36
CA GLN A 73 -1.98 4.27 -2.75
C GLN A 73 -3.20 5.13 -3.06
N HIS A 74 -4.41 4.68 -2.73
CA HIS A 74 -5.63 5.46 -2.95
C HIS A 74 -5.62 6.81 -2.20
N VAL A 75 -5.12 6.86 -0.96
CA VAL A 75 -4.97 8.13 -0.22
C VAL A 75 -4.10 9.11 -1.01
N MET A 76 -2.94 8.66 -1.49
CA MET A 76 -2.02 9.54 -2.19
C MET A 76 -2.51 9.92 -3.59
N GLU A 77 -3.04 8.97 -4.34
CA GLU A 77 -3.62 9.21 -5.66
C GLU A 77 -4.75 10.23 -5.58
N LEU A 78 -5.67 10.06 -4.62
CA LEU A 78 -6.81 10.94 -4.48
C LEU A 78 -6.41 12.32 -3.94
N ALA A 79 -5.40 12.39 -3.07
CA ALA A 79 -4.82 13.67 -2.64
C ALA A 79 -4.23 14.47 -3.82
N LYS A 80 -3.54 13.79 -4.74
CA LYS A 80 -2.99 14.41 -5.95
C LYS A 80 -4.07 14.77 -6.96
N GLU A 81 -5.09 13.92 -7.10
CA GLU A 81 -6.24 14.18 -7.97
C GLU A 81 -7.06 15.39 -7.49
N TRP A 82 -7.25 15.52 -6.17
CA TRP A 82 -8.07 16.58 -5.57
C TRP A 82 -7.51 17.98 -5.79
N VAL A 83 -6.18 18.14 -5.80
CA VAL A 83 -5.54 19.43 -6.15
C VAL A 83 -5.52 19.70 -7.68
N GLY A 84 -6.14 18.81 -8.46
CA GLY A 84 -6.35 18.97 -9.89
C GLY A 84 -5.06 18.90 -10.71
N PRO A 85 -4.98 19.62 -11.84
CA PRO A 85 -3.81 19.59 -12.73
C PRO A 85 -2.48 19.95 -12.04
N SER A 86 -2.54 20.76 -10.98
CA SER A 86 -1.35 21.10 -10.18
C SER A 86 -0.71 19.88 -9.52
N GLY A 87 -1.49 18.84 -9.25
CA GLY A 87 -1.05 17.57 -8.71
C GLY A 87 -0.05 16.83 -9.60
N MET A 88 0.07 17.19 -10.89
CA MET A 88 1.09 16.59 -11.76
C MET A 88 2.49 17.16 -11.54
N LEU A 89 2.62 18.25 -10.79
CA LEU A 89 3.91 18.90 -10.54
C LEU A 89 4.70 18.17 -9.44
N GLU A 90 6.01 18.12 -9.61
CA GLU A 90 6.95 17.69 -8.54
C GLU A 90 6.72 18.55 -7.29
N GLY A 91 6.72 17.94 -6.12
CA GLY A 91 6.52 18.61 -4.82
C GLY A 91 5.08 19.03 -4.49
N SER A 92 4.13 18.91 -5.41
CA SER A 92 2.74 19.32 -5.17
C SER A 92 1.93 18.31 -4.34
N GLY A 93 0.82 18.78 -3.78
CA GLY A 93 -0.12 18.02 -2.97
C GLY A 93 -1.12 18.97 -2.29
N PRO A 94 -2.04 18.44 -1.48
CA PRO A 94 -2.95 19.26 -0.67
C PRO A 94 -2.17 20.27 0.18
N SER A 95 -2.61 21.53 0.13
CA SER A 95 -2.10 22.56 1.04
C SER A 95 -2.70 22.35 2.44
N GLY A 96 -1.94 22.72 3.46
CA GLY A 96 -2.39 22.61 4.85
C GLY A 96 -1.30 22.08 5.78
N LYS A 97 -1.55 22.23 7.09
CA LYS A 97 -0.61 21.76 8.12
C LYS A 97 -0.82 20.28 8.37
N ILE A 98 0.22 19.49 8.11
CA ILE A 98 0.27 18.10 8.54
C ILE A 98 0.81 18.03 9.96
N SER A 99 0.23 17.18 10.82
CA SER A 99 0.75 16.98 12.18
C SER A 99 2.13 16.31 12.15
N GLY A 100 3.02 16.64 13.09
CA GLY A 100 4.44 16.20 13.05
C GLY A 100 4.68 14.69 12.96
N LEU A 101 3.74 13.85 13.44
CA LEU A 101 3.81 12.38 13.29
C LEU A 101 3.51 11.93 11.85
N ALA A 102 2.66 12.65 11.11
CA ALA A 102 2.37 12.37 9.71
C ALA A 102 3.40 13.00 8.74
N GLN A 103 4.25 13.91 9.23
CA GLN A 103 5.43 14.41 8.52
C GLN A 103 6.61 13.42 8.55
N ALA A 104 6.63 12.54 9.56
CA ALA A 104 7.70 11.57 9.77
C ALA A 104 7.38 10.23 9.10
N GLY A 105 7.60 10.13 7.80
CA GLY A 105 7.68 8.83 7.11
C GLY A 105 9.07 8.20 7.25
N PRO A 106 9.24 6.88 6.99
CA PRO A 106 10.53 6.15 7.03
C PRO A 106 11.60 6.62 6.01
N THR A 107 11.36 7.78 5.41
CA THR A 107 11.94 8.26 4.18
C THR A 107 11.90 9.78 4.26
N GLN A 108 12.78 10.33 5.09
CA GLN A 108 13.00 11.77 5.18
C GLN A 108 13.43 12.26 3.80
N VAL A 109 12.59 13.02 3.11
CA VAL A 109 12.97 13.62 1.83
C VAL A 109 13.16 15.11 1.99
N SER A 110 14.42 15.53 1.90
CA SER A 110 14.85 16.93 1.97
C SER A 110 14.83 17.63 0.61
N SER A 111 14.79 16.90 -0.50
CA SER A 111 14.99 17.47 -1.85
C SER A 111 13.81 18.28 -2.39
N TRP A 112 12.59 18.07 -1.87
CA TRP A 112 11.39 18.81 -2.31
C TRP A 112 10.89 19.81 -1.27
N ALA A 113 11.60 19.96 -0.15
CA ALA A 113 11.25 20.94 0.88
C ALA A 113 11.33 22.36 0.29
N GLY A 114 10.23 23.12 0.38
CA GLY A 114 10.17 24.53 0.00
C GLY A 114 9.83 24.83 -1.46
N GLN A 115 9.49 23.83 -2.30
CA GLN A 115 8.97 24.10 -3.66
C GLN A 115 7.60 24.81 -3.63
N TYR A 116 6.73 24.43 -2.70
CA TYR A 116 5.47 25.10 -2.42
C TYR A 116 5.39 25.42 -0.93
N PRO A 117 5.24 26.71 -0.53
CA PRO A 117 5.32 27.11 0.87
C PRO A 117 4.29 26.45 1.80
N ASP A 118 3.10 26.14 1.26
CA ASP A 118 1.96 25.65 2.05
C ASP A 118 1.69 24.16 1.86
N VAL A 119 2.56 23.43 1.18
CA VAL A 119 2.42 22.00 0.89
C VAL A 119 3.53 21.23 1.58
N ASP A 120 3.15 20.22 2.34
CA ASP A 120 4.12 19.31 2.94
C ASP A 120 4.71 18.35 1.88
N PRO A 121 6.04 18.18 1.81
CA PRO A 121 6.70 17.28 0.85
C PRO A 121 6.22 15.82 0.90
N VAL A 122 5.62 15.39 2.02
CA VAL A 122 5.16 14.01 2.21
C VAL A 122 4.09 13.60 1.20
N TRP A 123 3.29 14.52 0.67
CA TRP A 123 2.25 14.19 -0.32
C TRP A 123 2.85 13.73 -1.65
N HIS A 124 3.78 14.52 -2.19
CA HIS A 124 4.44 14.15 -3.44
C HIS A 124 5.30 12.91 -3.25
N TYR A 125 6.04 12.85 -2.14
CA TYR A 125 6.86 11.69 -1.85
C TYR A 125 6.03 10.42 -1.70
N GLY A 126 5.00 10.48 -0.85
CA GLY A 126 4.12 9.37 -0.56
C GLY A 126 3.50 8.83 -1.84
N PHE A 127 3.06 9.71 -2.74
CA PHE A 127 2.57 9.32 -4.05
C PHE A 127 3.60 8.52 -4.86
N VAL A 128 4.82 9.03 -5.05
CA VAL A 128 5.84 8.33 -5.86
C VAL A 128 6.40 7.07 -5.18
N PHE A 129 6.37 7.01 -3.85
CA PHE A 129 6.86 5.88 -3.07
C PHE A 129 5.79 4.79 -2.87
N SER A 130 4.51 5.15 -2.89
CA SER A 130 3.38 4.27 -2.63
C SER A 130 3.40 2.94 -3.40
N PRO A 131 3.86 2.85 -4.67
CA PRO A 131 3.92 1.57 -5.37
C PRO A 131 4.93 0.60 -4.76
N ALA A 132 6.04 1.09 -4.19
CA ALA A 132 7.08 0.25 -3.60
C ALA A 132 6.59 -0.55 -2.38
N LEU A 133 5.51 -0.10 -1.73
CA LEU A 133 4.96 -0.73 -0.53
C LEU A 133 4.25 -2.05 -0.83
N THR A 134 3.78 -2.24 -2.06
CA THR A 134 3.27 -3.54 -2.55
C THR A 134 4.37 -4.57 -2.81
N LEU A 135 5.65 -4.17 -2.70
CA LEU A 135 6.82 -5.05 -2.85
C LEU A 135 7.50 -5.28 -1.49
N GLY A 136 7.69 -4.21 -0.71
CA GLY A 136 8.37 -4.23 0.57
C GLY A 136 7.57 -4.96 1.66
N GLY A 137 8.25 -5.82 2.44
CA GLY A 137 7.65 -6.52 3.59
C GLY A 137 6.69 -7.65 3.22
N GLY A 138 6.80 -8.19 1.99
CA GLY A 138 5.92 -9.22 1.43
C GLY A 138 5.17 -8.67 0.23
N THR A 139 5.41 -9.21 -0.96
CA THR A 139 4.80 -8.67 -2.18
C THR A 139 3.30 -8.91 -2.20
N PHE A 140 2.53 -8.10 -2.93
CA PHE A 140 1.09 -8.31 -3.11
C PHE A 140 0.76 -9.74 -3.55
N ALA A 141 1.61 -10.35 -4.38
CA ALA A 141 1.43 -11.71 -4.88
C ALA A 141 1.58 -12.74 -3.74
N VAL A 142 2.62 -12.59 -2.90
CA VAL A 142 2.81 -13.45 -1.72
C VAL A 142 1.66 -13.27 -0.74
N GLN A 143 1.21 -12.05 -0.50
CA GLN A 143 0.07 -11.78 0.38
C GLN A 143 -1.21 -12.45 -0.14
N ARG A 144 -1.50 -12.35 -1.45
CA ARG A 144 -2.66 -13.00 -2.08
C ARG A 144 -2.57 -14.53 -2.02
N ASN A 145 -1.38 -15.11 -2.20
CA ASN A 145 -1.17 -16.55 -2.05
C ASN A 145 -1.42 -17.01 -0.61
N ILE A 146 -0.93 -16.27 0.39
CA ILE A 146 -1.22 -16.58 1.80
C ILE A 146 -2.72 -16.54 2.08
N ILE A 147 -3.43 -15.52 1.56
CA ILE A 147 -4.88 -15.40 1.71
C ILE A 147 -5.59 -16.58 1.01
N ALA A 148 -5.19 -16.92 -0.22
CA ALA A 148 -5.74 -18.04 -0.97
C ALA A 148 -5.61 -19.37 -0.20
N GLU A 149 -4.40 -19.70 0.27
CA GLU A 149 -4.13 -20.99 0.92
C GLU A 149 -4.70 -21.04 2.35
N MET A 150 -4.46 -19.99 3.15
CA MET A 150 -4.71 -20.03 4.60
C MET A 150 -6.09 -19.51 5.00
N VAL A 151 -6.75 -18.72 4.15
CA VAL A 151 -8.08 -18.16 4.43
C VAL A 151 -9.13 -18.86 3.58
N LEU A 152 -8.88 -19.03 2.28
CA LEU A 152 -9.82 -19.62 1.34
C LEU A 152 -9.66 -21.14 1.17
N GLY A 153 -8.57 -21.73 1.69
CA GLY A 153 -8.32 -23.17 1.59
C GLY A 153 -7.99 -23.63 0.17
N LEU A 154 -7.51 -22.73 -0.71
CA LEU A 154 -7.14 -23.07 -2.06
C LEU A 154 -5.84 -23.90 -2.08
N PRO A 155 -5.65 -24.78 -3.10
CA PRO A 155 -4.41 -25.52 -3.26
C PRO A 155 -3.20 -24.58 -3.42
N ARG A 156 -2.08 -24.99 -2.84
CA ARG A 156 -0.80 -24.28 -2.98
C ARG A 156 -0.29 -24.30 -4.42
N ASP A 157 0.33 -23.20 -4.83
CA ASP A 157 1.00 -23.10 -6.13
C ASP A 157 2.07 -24.18 -6.32
N ILE A 158 2.18 -24.68 -7.57
CA ILE A 158 3.18 -25.68 -7.94
C ILE A 158 4.57 -25.07 -7.81
N ASN A 159 5.38 -25.63 -6.90
CA ASN A 159 6.79 -25.28 -6.79
C ASN A 159 7.64 -26.18 -7.69
N VAL A 160 7.92 -25.72 -8.91
CA VAL A 160 8.75 -26.41 -9.91
C VAL A 160 10.23 -26.54 -9.50
N GLU A 161 10.65 -25.78 -8.49
CA GLU A 161 12.01 -25.77 -7.95
C GLU A 161 12.12 -26.56 -6.63
N ARG A 162 11.04 -27.26 -6.22
CA ARG A 162 11.03 -28.01 -4.97
C ARG A 162 12.13 -29.08 -4.95
N GLY A 163 12.98 -29.03 -3.94
CA GLY A 163 14.11 -29.95 -3.77
C GLY A 163 15.36 -29.61 -4.57
N LYS A 164 15.34 -28.54 -5.39
CA LYS A 164 16.53 -28.04 -6.07
C LYS A 164 17.29 -27.04 -5.21
N THR A 165 18.60 -26.98 -5.40
CA THR A 165 19.41 -25.88 -4.86
C THR A 165 19.21 -24.61 -5.70
N TRP A 166 19.56 -23.44 -5.15
CA TRP A 166 19.46 -22.18 -5.88
C TRP A 166 20.22 -22.21 -7.22
N ALA A 167 21.42 -22.80 -7.24
CA ALA A 167 22.21 -22.96 -8.45
C ALA A 167 21.53 -23.90 -9.47
N ALA A 168 20.98 -25.02 -9.02
CA ALA A 168 20.28 -25.97 -9.89
C ALA A 168 18.98 -25.39 -10.49
N ALA A 169 18.35 -24.43 -9.81
CA ALA A 169 17.14 -23.75 -10.30
C ALA A 169 17.42 -22.72 -11.41
N ARG A 170 18.64 -22.20 -11.50
CA ARG A 170 19.02 -21.12 -12.43
C ARG A 170 19.85 -21.59 -13.63
N HIS A 171 20.35 -22.82 -13.58
CA HIS A 171 21.05 -23.47 -14.67
C HIS A 171 20.27 -24.70 -15.13
N PRO A 172 19.24 -24.52 -15.98
CA PRO A 172 18.58 -25.67 -16.59
C PRO A 172 19.65 -26.46 -17.34
N THR A 173 19.85 -27.71 -16.95
CA THR A 173 20.77 -28.61 -17.63
C THR A 173 20.23 -28.77 -19.05
N THR A 174 20.90 -28.16 -20.03
CA THR A 174 20.66 -28.43 -21.44
C THR A 174 21.02 -29.90 -21.68
N GLN A 175 20.04 -30.79 -21.51
CA GLN A 175 20.11 -32.12 -22.10
C GLN A 175 19.98 -31.94 -23.61
N THR A 176 21.12 -31.82 -24.28
CA THR A 176 21.19 -31.99 -25.73
C THR A 176 20.69 -33.39 -26.07
N PRO A 177 19.70 -33.57 -26.95
CA PRO A 177 19.31 -34.90 -27.39
C PRO A 177 20.51 -35.52 -28.11
N GLN A 178 21.05 -36.58 -27.52
CA GLN A 178 22.06 -37.40 -28.16
C GLN A 178 21.34 -38.18 -29.27
N ASN A 179 21.32 -37.60 -30.48
CA ASN A 179 20.89 -38.29 -31.68
C ASN A 179 21.92 -39.38 -31.98
N ASP A 180 21.69 -40.57 -31.42
CA ASP A 180 22.32 -41.80 -31.89
C ASP A 180 21.73 -42.12 -33.27
N LEU A 181 22.39 -41.60 -34.31
CA LEU A 181 22.20 -42.04 -35.69
C LEU A 181 22.71 -43.49 -35.79
N ARG A 182 21.78 -44.42 -35.98
CA ARG A 182 22.03 -45.74 -36.57
C ARG A 182 21.43 -45.78 -37.97
#